data_AF-A0A5B7BG96-F1
#
_entry.id   AF-A0A5B7BG96-F1
#
_cell.length_a   1.000
_cell.length_b   1.000
_cell.length_c   1.000
_cell.angle_alpha   90.00
_cell.angle_beta   90.00
_cell.angle_gamma   90.00
#
_symmetry.space_group_name_H-M   'P 1'
#
loop_
_entity.id
_entity.type
_entity.pdbx_description
1 polymer ?
#
loop_
_entity_poly.entity_id
_entity_poly.type
_entity_poly.pdbx_seq_one_letter_code
_entity_poly.pdbx_strand_id
1 'polypeptide(L)'
;MFLSSPVDMNDDISSQGLTQFAQNYAKNGIVRLREIFTPGTLQVPKTQTALKELESIHKVLDLYVWLSFRLEDSFPDHELASSQKAICSMLIEEFLERLGWQKPMARRLPCRITSLSSLLSQDVRRYL
;
A
#
# COMPACT_ATOMS: atom_id res chain seq x y z
N MET A 1 -26.76 5.63 1.14
CA MET A 1 -25.81 4.67 0.53
C MET A 1 -24.44 5.31 0.29
N PHE A 2 -24.31 6.30 -0.61
CA PHE A 2 -23.01 6.93 -0.92
C PHE A 2 -22.39 7.70 0.27
N LEU A 3 -23.20 8.43 1.05
CA LEU A 3 -22.73 9.19 2.23
C LEU A 3 -22.28 8.31 3.42
N SER A 4 -22.64 7.02 3.40
CA SER A 4 -22.25 6.03 4.41
C SER A 4 -21.13 5.10 3.91
N SER A 5 -20.56 5.38 2.73
CA SER A 5 -19.49 4.57 2.16
C SER A 5 -18.15 4.86 2.85
N PRO A 6 -17.28 3.84 3.04
CA PRO A 6 -16.01 3.98 3.74
C PRO A 6 -14.91 4.58 2.84
N VAL A 7 -15.15 5.77 2.27
CA VAL A 7 -14.22 6.41 1.34
C VAL A 7 -13.35 7.44 2.05
N ASP A 8 -12.06 7.39 1.79
CA ASP A 8 -11.10 8.40 2.22
C ASP A 8 -11.19 9.64 1.32
N MET A 9 -11.71 10.75 1.86
CA MET A 9 -11.88 12.01 1.12
C MET A 9 -10.58 12.79 0.94
N ASN A 10 -9.49 12.41 1.63
CA ASN A 10 -8.19 13.05 1.45
C ASN A 10 -7.41 12.46 0.27
N ASP A 11 -7.90 11.38 -0.32
CA ASP A 11 -7.35 10.78 -1.52
C ASP A 11 -8.11 11.26 -2.76
N ASP A 12 -7.44 12.03 -3.61
CA ASP A 12 -8.04 12.67 -4.79
C ASP A 12 -8.67 11.64 -5.74
N ILE A 13 -7.99 10.51 -5.95
CA ILE A 13 -8.46 9.44 -6.83
C ILE A 13 -9.71 8.77 -6.24
N SER A 14 -9.71 8.43 -4.94
CA SER A 14 -10.86 7.82 -4.27
C SER A 14 -12.08 8.75 -4.23
N SER A 15 -11.89 10.01 -3.87
CA SER A 15 -12.97 11.00 -3.81
C SER A 15 -13.57 11.30 -5.21
N GLN A 16 -12.72 11.37 -6.24
CA GLN A 16 -13.15 11.48 -7.62
C GLN A 16 -13.92 10.23 -8.08
N GLY A 17 -13.43 9.04 -7.76
CA GLY A 17 -14.10 7.77 -8.07
C GLY A 17 -15.51 7.69 -7.48
N LEU A 18 -15.66 8.03 -6.19
CA LEU A 18 -16.98 8.11 -5.54
C LEU A 18 -17.90 9.09 -6.26
N THR A 19 -17.39 10.29 -6.58
CA THR A 19 -18.16 11.34 -7.25
C THR A 19 -18.64 10.86 -8.62
N GLN A 20 -17.79 10.20 -9.39
CA GLN A 20 -18.15 9.64 -10.70
C GLN A 20 -19.20 8.53 -10.58
N PHE A 21 -19.08 7.64 -9.60
CA PHE A 21 -20.09 6.60 -9.35
C PHE A 21 -21.44 7.22 -9.01
N ALA A 22 -21.47 8.19 -8.09
CA ALA A 22 -22.71 8.87 -7.71
C ALA A 22 -23.35 9.62 -8.90
N GLN A 23 -22.54 10.29 -9.73
CA GLN A 23 -23.03 10.99 -10.92
C GLN A 23 -23.59 10.02 -11.97
N ASN A 24 -22.89 8.91 -12.24
CA ASN A 24 -23.33 7.92 -13.22
C ASN A 24 -24.60 7.21 -12.75
N TYR A 25 -24.68 6.88 -11.45
CA TYR A 25 -25.87 6.33 -10.83
C TYR A 25 -27.05 7.29 -10.96
N ALA A 26 -26.86 8.57 -10.65
CA ALA A 26 -27.93 9.57 -10.74
C ALA A 26 -28.44 9.79 -12.17
N LYS A 27 -27.57 9.68 -13.18
CA LYS A 27 -27.93 9.89 -14.59
C LYS A 27 -28.59 8.67 -15.23
N ASN A 28 -28.03 7.48 -15.01
CA ASN A 28 -28.34 6.27 -15.78
C ASN A 28 -28.93 5.14 -14.94
N GLY A 29 -28.89 5.25 -13.61
CA GLY A 29 -29.28 4.18 -12.68
C GLY A 29 -28.30 2.99 -12.64
N ILE A 30 -27.33 2.93 -13.55
CA ILE A 30 -26.35 1.84 -13.69
C ILE A 30 -24.95 2.42 -13.82
N VAL A 31 -24.02 1.87 -13.06
CA VAL A 31 -22.60 2.23 -13.02
C VAL A 31 -21.79 1.02 -13.45
N ARG A 32 -21.30 1.04 -14.68
CA ARG A 32 -20.44 -0.04 -15.20
C ARG A 32 -18.97 0.24 -14.97
N LEU A 33 -18.23 -0.79 -14.59
CA LEU A 33 -16.78 -0.74 -14.43
C LEU A 33 -16.08 -1.05 -15.77
N ARG A 34 -15.00 -0.34 -16.07
CA ARG A 34 -14.13 -0.66 -17.21
C ARG A 34 -12.95 -1.50 -16.74
N GLU A 35 -12.49 -2.40 -17.59
CA GLU A 35 -11.25 -3.12 -17.34
C GLU A 35 -10.06 -2.16 -17.48
N ILE A 36 -9.39 -1.87 -16.36
CA ILE A 36 -8.22 -0.98 -16.33
C ILE A 36 -6.89 -1.74 -16.43
N PHE A 37 -6.89 -3.03 -16.12
CA PHE A 37 -5.71 -3.88 -16.14
C PHE A 37 -5.76 -4.84 -17.31
N THR A 38 -4.90 -4.64 -18.30
CA THR A 38 -4.78 -5.55 -19.44
C THR A 38 -3.71 -6.61 -19.16
N PRO A 39 -3.97 -7.90 -19.45
CA PRO A 39 -2.94 -8.93 -19.41
C PRO A 39 -1.74 -8.53 -20.29
N GLY A 40 -0.55 -8.47 -19.69
CA GLY A 40 0.71 -8.14 -20.39
C GLY A 40 1.22 -6.70 -20.19
N THR A 41 0.40 -5.76 -19.70
CA THR A 41 0.85 -4.40 -19.33
C THR A 41 1.02 -4.22 -17.82
N LEU A 42 0.53 -5.17 -17.02
CA LEU A 42 0.65 -5.22 -15.57
C LEU A 42 2.11 -5.37 -15.13
N GLN A 43 2.63 -4.34 -14.47
CA GLN A 43 3.99 -4.30 -13.92
C GLN A 43 3.93 -3.87 -12.46
N VAL A 44 4.80 -4.45 -11.64
CA VAL A 44 4.98 -4.01 -10.24
C VAL A 44 5.42 -2.54 -10.25
N PRO A 45 4.80 -1.67 -9.42
CA PRO A 45 5.24 -0.29 -9.26
C PRO A 45 6.75 -0.23 -8.99
N LYS A 46 7.43 0.79 -9.51
CA LYS A 46 8.87 1.00 -9.26
C LYS A 46 9.15 2.16 -8.33
N THR A 47 8.15 3.02 -8.11
CA THR A 47 8.26 4.25 -7.33
C THR A 47 7.15 4.30 -6.29
N GLN A 48 7.41 5.03 -5.19
CA GLN A 48 6.41 5.21 -4.13
C GLN A 48 5.16 5.93 -4.64
N THR A 49 5.30 6.86 -5.59
CA THR A 49 4.18 7.57 -6.20
C THR A 49 3.28 6.61 -6.98
N ALA A 50 3.86 5.74 -7.81
CA ALA A 50 3.10 4.74 -8.55
C ALA A 50 2.43 3.71 -7.62
N LEU A 51 3.07 3.37 -6.49
CA LEU A 51 2.42 2.54 -5.46
C LEU A 51 1.20 3.26 -4.87
N LYS A 52 1.35 4.53 -4.49
CA LYS A 52 0.26 5.32 -3.93
C LYS A 52 -0.93 5.40 -4.90
N GLU A 53 -0.67 5.62 -6.19
CA GLU A 53 -1.72 5.60 -7.22
C GLU A 53 -2.41 4.24 -7.29
N LEU A 54 -1.66 3.14 -7.24
CA LEU A 54 -2.20 1.79 -7.25
C LEU A 54 -3.05 1.49 -5.99
N GLU A 55 -2.61 1.94 -4.82
CA GLU A 55 -3.38 1.85 -3.57
C GLU A 55 -4.70 2.62 -3.67
N SER A 56 -4.68 3.82 -4.24
CA SER A 56 -5.89 4.60 -4.46
C SER A 56 -6.86 3.91 -5.43
N ILE A 57 -6.35 3.31 -6.52
CA ILE A 57 -7.16 2.49 -7.43
C ILE A 57 -7.77 1.29 -6.69
N HIS A 58 -6.97 0.59 -5.87
CA HIS A 58 -7.47 -0.52 -5.04
C HIS A 58 -8.63 -0.07 -4.13
N LYS A 59 -8.53 1.10 -3.49
CA LYS A 59 -9.62 1.67 -2.67
C LYS A 59 -10.88 1.97 -3.49
N VAL A 60 -10.74 2.50 -4.71
CA VAL A 60 -11.89 2.73 -5.62
C VAL A 60 -12.57 1.42 -6.02
N LEU A 61 -11.79 0.37 -6.28
CA LEU A 61 -12.33 -0.95 -6.60
C LEU A 61 -13.04 -1.58 -5.39
N ASP A 62 -12.46 -1.46 -4.20
CA ASP A 62 -13.10 -1.90 -2.95
C ASP A 62 -14.41 -1.15 -2.69
N LEU A 63 -14.44 0.16 -2.93
CA LEU A 63 -15.67 0.96 -2.89
C LEU A 63 -16.73 0.44 -3.87
N TYR A 64 -16.34 0.11 -5.10
CA TYR A 64 -17.27 -0.43 -6.11
C TYR A 64 -17.89 -1.74 -5.62
N VAL A 65 -17.07 -2.67 -5.10
CA VAL A 65 -17.53 -3.94 -4.51
C VAL A 65 -18.46 -3.69 -3.31
N TRP A 66 -18.12 -2.73 -2.45
CA TRP A 66 -18.95 -2.38 -1.30
C TRP A 66 -20.33 -1.84 -1.71
N LEU A 67 -20.39 -1.07 -2.80
CA LEU A 67 -21.63 -0.55 -3.36
C LEU A 67 -22.43 -1.65 -4.08
N SER A 68 -21.76 -2.59 -4.76
CA SER A 68 -22.45 -3.70 -5.46
C SER A 68 -23.21 -4.61 -4.52
N PHE A 69 -22.73 -4.84 -3.29
CA PHE A 69 -23.48 -5.58 -2.27
C PHE A 69 -24.76 -4.88 -1.79
N ARG A 70 -24.92 -3.58 -2.03
CA ARG A 70 -26.07 -2.78 -1.58
C ARG A 70 -27.00 -2.36 -2.71
N LEU A 71 -26.46 -2.24 -3.91
CA LEU A 71 -27.10 -1.70 -5.11
C LEU A 71 -26.81 -2.63 -6.29
N GLU A 72 -27.11 -3.92 -6.14
CA GLU A 72 -26.73 -4.99 -7.07
C GLU A 72 -27.18 -4.72 -8.51
N ASP A 73 -28.44 -4.28 -8.70
CA ASP A 73 -28.98 -3.93 -10.02
C ASP A 73 -28.25 -2.77 -10.71
N SER A 74 -27.65 -1.88 -9.90
CA SER A 74 -26.99 -0.67 -10.39
C SER A 74 -25.48 -0.84 -10.54
N PHE A 75 -24.89 -1.85 -9.90
CA PHE A 75 -23.45 -2.12 -9.88
C PHE A 75 -23.21 -3.60 -10.26
N PRO A 76 -23.46 -3.98 -11.53
CA PRO A 76 -23.47 -5.38 -11.94
C PRO A 76 -22.06 -6.01 -11.99
N ASP A 77 -21.01 -5.19 -12.14
CA ASP A 77 -19.66 -5.67 -12.46
C ASP A 77 -18.84 -6.06 -11.20
N HIS A 78 -19.47 -6.68 -10.22
CA HIS A 78 -18.84 -6.99 -8.92
C HIS A 78 -17.68 -7.99 -9.05
N GLU A 79 -17.82 -9.02 -9.90
CA GLU A 79 -16.75 -10.01 -10.14
C GLU A 79 -15.53 -9.36 -10.79
N LEU A 80 -15.77 -8.45 -11.75
CA LEU A 80 -14.72 -7.70 -12.42
C LEU A 80 -14.00 -6.75 -11.44
N ALA A 81 -14.74 -6.06 -10.57
CA ALA A 81 -14.14 -5.21 -9.55
C ALA A 81 -13.31 -6.03 -8.56
N SER A 82 -13.82 -7.19 -8.13
CA SER A 82 -13.14 -8.10 -7.21
C SER A 82 -11.85 -8.67 -7.80
N SER A 83 -11.87 -9.10 -9.08
CA SER A 83 -10.69 -9.63 -9.76
C SER A 83 -9.60 -8.57 -9.93
N GLN A 84 -9.97 -7.36 -10.36
CA GLN A 84 -9.02 -6.25 -10.47
C GLN A 84 -8.47 -5.81 -9.12
N LYS A 85 -9.30 -5.82 -8.07
CA LYS A 85 -8.88 -5.54 -6.70
C LYS A 85 -7.83 -6.56 -6.23
N ALA A 86 -8.02 -7.85 -6.53
CA ALA A 86 -7.05 -8.89 -6.21
C ALA A 86 -5.71 -8.67 -6.93
N ILE A 87 -5.76 -8.27 -8.20
CA ILE A 87 -4.55 -7.93 -8.98
C ILE A 87 -3.80 -6.75 -8.33
N CYS A 88 -4.51 -5.69 -7.91
CA CYS A 88 -3.88 -4.60 -7.18
C CYS A 88 -3.22 -5.08 -5.89
N SER A 89 -3.91 -5.92 -5.09
CA SER A 89 -3.38 -6.45 -3.83
C SER A 89 -2.06 -7.17 -4.06
N MET A 90 -2.01 -8.07 -5.05
CA MET A 90 -0.80 -8.81 -5.40
C MET A 90 0.37 -7.87 -5.78
N LEU A 91 0.12 -6.85 -6.61
CA LEU A 91 1.16 -5.92 -7.05
C LEU A 91 1.66 -5.02 -5.90
N ILE A 92 0.77 -4.62 -5.00
CA ILE A 92 1.13 -3.84 -3.80
C ILE A 92 1.98 -4.71 -2.87
N GLU A 93 1.54 -5.93 -2.59
CA GLU A 93 2.27 -6.90 -1.74
C GLU A 93 3.67 -7.17 -2.30
N GLU A 94 3.79 -7.47 -3.60
CA GLU A 94 5.09 -7.72 -4.24
C GLU A 94 6.03 -6.51 -4.15
N PHE A 95 5.50 -5.28 -4.28
CA PHE A 95 6.30 -4.07 -4.09
C PHE A 95 6.79 -3.93 -2.65
N LEU A 96 5.91 -4.17 -1.67
CA LEU A 96 6.22 -4.07 -0.26
C LEU A 96 7.22 -5.15 0.19
N GLU A 97 7.16 -6.36 -0.36
CA GLU A 97 8.13 -7.42 -0.13
C GLU A 97 9.54 -6.99 -0.59
N ARG A 98 9.65 -6.43 -1.79
CA ARG A 98 10.91 -5.91 -2.35
C ARG A 98 11.49 -4.78 -1.49
N LEU A 99 10.64 -3.90 -0.95
CA LEU A 99 11.03 -2.85 -0.01
C LEU A 99 11.41 -3.39 1.38
N GLY A 100 10.69 -4.40 1.87
CA GLY A 100 10.94 -5.03 3.16
C GLY A 100 12.33 -5.66 3.25
N TRP A 101 12.86 -6.13 2.12
CA TRP A 101 14.21 -6.69 2.01
C TRP A 101 15.31 -5.61 1.87
N GLN A 102 14.95 -4.33 1.71
CA GLN A 102 15.88 -3.21 1.51
C GLN A 102 16.29 -2.48 2.81
N LYS A 103 16.05 -3.04 4.01
CA LYS A 103 16.37 -2.38 5.30
C LYS A 103 17.44 -3.13 6.10
N PRO A 104 18.50 -2.47 6.63
CA PRO A 104 19.32 -1.41 6.07
C PRO A 104 20.77 -1.88 5.82
N MET A 105 21.47 -1.24 4.88
CA MET A 105 22.94 -1.29 4.86
C MET A 105 23.44 -0.70 6.19
N ALA A 106 23.91 -1.57 7.10
CA ALA A 106 24.58 -1.11 8.31
C ALA A 106 25.80 -0.30 7.87
N ARG A 107 25.73 1.03 8.01
CA ARG A 107 26.89 1.90 7.88
C ARG A 107 27.90 1.39 8.91
N ARG A 108 28.95 0.71 8.44
CA ARG A 108 30.07 0.29 9.28
C ARG A 108 30.67 1.54 9.90
N LEU A 109 30.39 1.78 11.18
CA LEU A 109 31.16 2.72 11.97
C LEU A 109 32.60 2.17 12.05
N PRO A 110 33.63 2.95 11.74
CA PRO A 110 35.00 2.50 11.95
C PRO A 110 35.20 2.27 13.44
N CYS A 111 35.47 1.02 13.81
CA CYS A 111 35.83 0.65 15.18
C CYS A 111 37.18 1.30 15.49
N ARG A 112 37.16 2.36 16.30
CA ARG A 112 38.38 2.92 16.90
C ARG A 112 38.80 1.95 18.01
N ILE A 113 39.78 1.11 17.72
CA ILE A 113 40.45 0.29 18.73
C ILE A 113 41.27 1.25 19.59
N THR A 114 40.73 1.66 20.73
CA THR A 114 41.54 2.22 21.81
C THR A 114 42.04 1.04 22.63
N SER A 115 43.35 0.80 22.61
CA SER A 115 44.01 -0.23 23.39
C SER A 115 43.68 -0.08 24.88
N LEU A 116 43.02 -1.09 25.47
CA LEU A 116 42.95 -1.25 26.92
C LEU A 116 44.32 -1.74 27.40
N SER A 117 45.16 -0.83 27.88
CA SER A 117 46.36 -1.17 28.64
C SER A 117 45.95 -1.74 30.00
N SER A 118 46.08 -3.06 30.09
CA SER A 118 46.41 -3.87 31.27
C SER A 118 46.39 -3.17 32.65
N LEU A 119 45.33 -3.42 33.42
CA LEU A 119 45.41 -3.38 34.89
C LEU A 119 45.82 -4.79 35.36
N LEU A 120 47.12 -5.06 35.29
CA LEU A 120 47.73 -6.22 35.93
C LEU A 120 48.61 -5.73 37.08
N SER A 121 48.18 -6.10 38.29
CA SER A 121 48.98 -6.51 39.45
C SER A 121 50.34 -5.82 39.66
N GLN A 122 50.42 -5.01 40.72
CA GLN A 122 51.66 -4.82 41.47
C GLN A 122 51.42 -5.10 42.96
N ASP A 123 51.77 -6.33 43.30
CA ASP A 123 52.37 -6.85 44.52
C ASP A 123 52.61 -5.96 45.75
N VAL A 124 52.11 -6.47 46.88
CA VAL A 124 52.87 -6.88 48.09
C VAL A 124 53.68 -5.84 48.89
N ARG A 125 53.15 -5.59 50.10
CA ARG A 125 53.79 -5.28 51.41
C ARG A 125 54.72 -4.06 51.51
N ARG A 126 54.42 -3.21 52.50
CA ARG A 126 55.31 -2.83 53.62
C ARG A 126 54.58 -1.90 54.60
N TYR A 127 54.31 -2.39 55.81
CA TYR A 127 54.22 -1.55 57.01
C TYR A 127 55.10 -2.21 58.08
N LEU A 128 56.13 -1.46 58.49
CA LEU A 128 56.84 -1.59 59.76
C LEU A 128 56.13 -0.69 60.77
#